data_AF-A0A3P7N185-F1
#
_entry.id   AF-A0A3P7N185-F1
#
_cell.length_a   1.000
_cell.length_b   1.000
_cell.length_c   1.000
_cell.angle_alpha   90.00
_cell.angle_beta   90.00
_cell.angle_gamma   90.00
#
_symmetry.space_group_name_H-M   'P 1'
#
loop_
_entity.id
_entity.type
_entity.pdbx_description
1 polymer ?
#
loop_
_entity_poly.entity_id
_entity_poly.type
_entity_poly.pdbx_seq_one_letter_code
_entity_poly.pdbx_strand_id
1 'polypeptide(L)'
;MQRPDPTASGTFVLPPADRSHRRYNPLTQEWVIVSPNRLQRPWSGAIEKTPSDQDNKSANSGDAGKPNPLAPGASRPGGVVNPNYTSTYTFKNDFPALVSLQLWFYVFQRIHPFAYAVGALVK
;
A
#
# COMPACT_ATOMS: atom_id res chain seq x y z
N MET A 1 31.20 15.74 11.42
CA MET A 1 31.62 14.57 12.22
C MET A 1 30.68 13.40 11.92
N GLN A 2 30.98 12.60 10.90
CA GLN A 2 30.29 11.32 10.66
C GLN A 2 30.70 10.35 11.77
N ARG A 3 29.73 9.89 12.57
CA ARG A 3 29.99 8.82 13.55
C ARG A 3 30.39 7.56 12.77
N PRO A 4 31.42 6.81 13.21
CA PRO A 4 31.85 5.60 12.52
C PRO A 4 30.71 4.59 12.42
N ASP A 5 30.68 3.86 11.30
CA ASP A 5 29.73 2.80 11.00
C ASP A 5 29.91 1.65 12.01
N PRO A 6 28.89 1.33 12.86
CA PRO A 6 29.00 0.25 13.84
C PRO A 6 29.14 -1.14 13.21
N THR A 7 29.01 -1.25 11.89
CA THR A 7 29.10 -2.52 11.16
C THR A 7 30.55 -3.01 10.99
N ALA A 8 31.56 -2.13 11.17
CA ALA A 8 32.96 -2.46 10.92
C ALA A 8 33.62 -3.40 11.95
N SER A 9 32.99 -3.68 13.10
CA SER A 9 33.62 -4.41 14.21
C SER A 9 32.89 -5.69 14.65
N GLY A 10 31.90 -6.19 13.89
CA GLY A 10 31.27 -7.50 14.13
C GLY A 10 30.39 -7.62 15.38
N THR A 11 30.36 -6.63 16.26
CA THR A 11 29.55 -6.63 17.49
C THR A 11 28.47 -5.57 17.41
N PHE A 12 27.21 -5.98 17.26
CA PHE A 12 26.06 -5.08 17.28
C PHE A 12 25.79 -4.63 18.72
N VAL A 13 26.36 -3.48 19.11
CA VAL A 13 26.08 -2.86 20.42
C VAL A 13 24.85 -1.97 20.29
N LEU A 14 23.76 -2.36 20.95
CA LEU A 14 22.57 -1.51 21.03
C LEU A 14 22.87 -0.25 21.86
N PRO A 15 22.53 0.95 21.36
CA PRO A 15 22.66 2.17 22.15
C PRO A 15 21.73 2.12 23.38
N PRO A 16 22.09 2.79 24.49
CA PRO A 16 21.28 2.81 25.71
C PRO A 16 19.83 3.22 25.43
N ALA A 17 18.89 2.50 26.05
CA ALA A 17 17.45 2.69 25.81
C ALA A 17 16.96 4.11 26.12
N ASP A 18 17.56 4.80 27.08
CA ASP A 18 17.09 6.10 27.59
C ASP A 18 17.69 7.32 26.87
N ARG A 19 18.56 7.10 25.86
CA ARG A 19 19.23 8.19 25.13
C ARG A 19 18.73 8.28 23.69
N SER A 20 18.59 9.51 23.20
CA SER A 20 18.23 9.72 21.80
C SER A 20 19.34 9.23 20.87
N HIS A 21 18.97 8.47 19.84
CA HIS A 21 19.89 7.85 18.88
C HIS A 21 19.22 7.68 17.51
N ARG A 22 19.97 7.14 16.53
CA ARG A 22 19.42 6.77 15.23
C ARG A 22 19.64 5.29 14.97
N ARG A 23 18.72 4.66 14.25
CA ARG A 23 18.82 3.29 13.75
C ARG A 23 18.65 3.29 12.23
N TYR A 24 19.50 2.57 11.53
CA TYR A 24 19.40 2.44 10.08
C TYR A 24 18.41 1.33 9.71
N ASN A 25 17.51 1.61 8.78
CA ASN A 25 16.62 0.64 8.17
C ASN A 25 17.20 0.21 6.81
N PRO A 26 17.75 -1.01 6.67
CA PRO A 26 18.34 -1.45 5.41
C PRO A 26 17.32 -1.69 4.29
N LEU A 27 16.03 -1.89 4.61
CA LEU A 27 14.99 -2.11 3.60
C LEU A 27 14.61 -0.82 2.88
N THR A 28 14.55 0.30 3.61
CA THR A 28 14.27 1.62 3.03
C THR A 28 15.54 2.44 2.78
N GLN A 29 16.69 1.97 3.28
CA GLN A 29 17.97 2.66 3.25
C GLN A 29 17.97 4.03 3.96
N GLU A 30 17.17 4.16 5.02
CA GLU A 30 16.96 5.41 5.75
C GLU A 30 17.35 5.30 7.23
N TRP A 31 17.57 6.45 7.86
CA TRP A 31 17.82 6.54 9.30
C TRP A 31 16.56 6.97 10.05
N VAL A 32 16.17 6.18 11.05
CA VAL A 32 15.07 6.50 11.97
C VAL A 32 15.64 7.13 13.25
N ILE A 33 15.10 8.28 13.65
CA ILE A 33 15.43 8.92 14.93
C ILE A 33 14.60 8.27 16.04
N VAL A 34 15.29 7.80 17.08
CA VAL A 34 14.69 7.25 18.29
C VAL A 34 14.84 8.29 19.40
N SER A 35 13.70 8.80 19.89
CA SER A 35 13.63 9.73 21.02
C SER A 35 12.77 9.11 22.13
N PRO A 36 13.37 8.35 23.08
CA PRO A 36 12.64 7.54 24.06
C PRO A 36 11.62 8.32 24.89
N ASN A 37 11.95 9.56 25.25
CA ASN A 37 11.11 10.39 26.12
C ASN A 37 10.02 11.18 25.36
N ARG A 38 9.81 10.91 24.07
CA ARG A 38 8.87 11.70 23.24
C ARG A 38 7.43 11.63 23.75
N LEU A 39 7.02 10.49 24.30
CA LEU A 39 5.66 10.27 24.82
C LEU A 39 5.37 11.00 26.13
N GLN A 40 6.39 11.53 26.82
CA GLN A 40 6.20 12.28 28.07
C GLN A 40 5.70 13.71 27.83
N ARG A 41 5.66 14.16 26.57
CA ARG A 41 5.14 15.48 26.23
C ARG A 41 3.62 15.46 26.36
N PRO A 42 3.01 16.44 27.03
CA PRO A 42 1.57 16.52 27.13
C PRO A 42 0.96 16.68 25.72
N TRP A 43 -0.02 15.85 25.40
CA TRP A 43 -0.78 15.94 24.16
C TRP A 43 -2.05 16.76 24.38
N SER A 44 -2.21 17.83 23.60
CA SER A 44 -3.43 18.67 23.58
C SER A 44 -3.99 18.81 22.16
N GLY A 45 -3.57 17.92 21.26
CA GLY A 45 -4.02 17.91 19.86
C GLY A 45 -5.25 17.03 19.65
N ALA A 46 -5.52 16.71 18.39
CA ALA A 46 -6.66 15.89 17.99
C ALA A 46 -6.63 14.48 18.60
N ILE A 47 -7.82 13.93 18.88
CA ILE A 47 -7.99 12.52 19.26
C ILE A 47 -8.62 11.83 18.06
N GLU A 48 -7.99 10.77 17.58
CA GLU A 48 -8.53 9.96 16.48
C GLU A 48 -9.81 9.24 16.92
N LYS A 49 -10.79 9.16 16.03
CA LYS A 49 -12.00 8.37 16.29
C LYS A 49 -11.64 6.89 16.21
N THR A 50 -11.79 6.17 17.31
CA THR A 50 -11.77 4.71 17.29
C THR A 50 -13.09 4.18 16.76
N PRO A 51 -13.09 3.19 15.86
CA PRO A 51 -14.32 2.52 15.45
C PRO A 51 -15.04 1.96 16.68
N SER A 52 -16.34 2.22 16.79
CA SER A 52 -17.20 1.62 17.80
C SER A 52 -17.54 0.17 17.42
N ASP A 53 -17.97 -0.62 18.40
CA ASP A 53 -18.48 -1.98 18.13
C ASP A 53 -19.70 -1.97 17.18
N GLN A 54 -20.41 -0.85 17.07
CA GLN A 54 -21.48 -0.67 16.09
C GLN A 54 -20.94 -0.47 14.66
N ASP A 55 -19.78 0.18 14.50
CA ASP A 55 -19.11 0.34 13.20
C ASP A 55 -18.56 -0.99 12.65
N ASN A 56 -18.30 -1.95 13.54
CA ASN A 56 -17.82 -3.30 13.20
C ASN A 56 -18.94 -4.26 12.79
N LYS A 57 -20.23 -3.88 12.95
CA LYS A 57 -21.32 -4.71 12.43
C LYS A 57 -21.31 -4.62 10.92
N SER A 58 -21.30 -5.79 10.28
CA SER A 58 -21.40 -5.90 8.83
C SER A 58 -22.50 -4.98 8.32
N ALA A 59 -22.14 -4.02 7.47
CA ALA A 59 -23.07 -3.11 6.79
C ALA A 59 -24.16 -3.83 5.98
N ASN A 60 -24.14 -5.17 5.96
CA ASN A 60 -25.21 -6.01 5.43
C ASN A 60 -26.45 -6.04 6.35
N SER A 61 -26.39 -5.54 7.60
CA SER A 61 -27.49 -5.66 8.57
C SER A 61 -27.87 -4.36 9.31
N GLY A 62 -27.79 -3.18 8.68
CA GLY A 62 -28.12 -1.92 9.37
C GLY A 62 -28.55 -0.76 8.48
N ASP A 63 -29.85 -0.50 8.45
CA ASP A 63 -30.49 0.82 8.64
C ASP A 63 -30.38 1.93 7.56
N ALA A 64 -29.72 1.73 6.42
CA ALA A 64 -29.61 2.81 5.41
C ALA A 64 -29.84 2.39 3.95
N GLY A 65 -30.82 1.52 3.68
CA GLY A 65 -31.50 1.39 2.38
C GLY A 65 -30.69 1.00 1.12
N LYS A 66 -29.36 0.95 1.17
CA LYS A 66 -28.50 0.54 0.05
C LYS A 66 -27.45 -0.47 0.50
N PRO A 67 -27.29 -1.59 -0.21
CA PRO A 67 -26.28 -2.59 0.14
C PRO A 67 -24.87 -2.01 -0.06
N ASN A 68 -23.95 -2.34 0.84
CA ASN A 68 -22.53 -2.07 0.66
C ASN A 68 -22.06 -2.67 -0.68
N PRO A 69 -21.44 -1.91 -1.60
CA PRO A 69 -21.02 -2.42 -2.90
C PRO A 69 -19.96 -3.53 -2.81
N LEU A 70 -19.34 -3.74 -1.65
CA LEU A 70 -18.44 -4.87 -1.42
C LEU A 70 -19.17 -6.15 -1.05
N ALA A 71 -20.46 -6.11 -0.69
CA ALA A 71 -21.21 -7.28 -0.22
C ALA A 71 -21.53 -8.28 -1.34
N PRO A 72 -21.79 -9.56 -1.01
CA PRO A 72 -22.30 -10.55 -1.96
C PRO A 72 -23.64 -10.09 -2.55
N GLY A 73 -23.84 -10.23 -3.87
CA GLY A 73 -25.08 -9.85 -4.54
C GLY A 73 -25.31 -8.34 -4.70
N ALA A 74 -24.43 -7.48 -4.17
CA ALA A 74 -24.54 -6.04 -4.31
C ALA A 74 -24.06 -5.56 -5.69
N SER A 75 -24.68 -4.49 -6.20
CA SER A 75 -24.22 -3.81 -7.40
C SER A 75 -23.08 -2.85 -7.07
N ARG A 76 -21.98 -2.97 -7.81
CA ARG A 76 -20.82 -2.07 -7.69
C ARG A 76 -20.99 -0.81 -8.54
N PRO A 77 -20.30 0.30 -8.22
CA PRO A 77 -20.29 1.51 -9.04
C PRO A 77 -19.84 1.27 -10.50
N GLY A 78 -18.99 0.26 -10.74
CA GLY A 78 -18.61 -0.16 -12.08
C GLY A 78 -19.71 -0.88 -12.89
N GLY A 79 -20.94 -0.96 -12.36
CA GLY A 79 -22.09 -1.58 -13.04
C GLY A 79 -22.12 -3.11 -12.97
N VAL A 80 -21.18 -3.74 -12.25
CA VAL A 80 -21.11 -5.19 -12.09
C VAL A 80 -21.74 -5.61 -10.76
N VAL A 81 -22.53 -6.68 -10.77
CA VAL A 81 -23.08 -7.29 -9.56
C VAL A 81 -22.08 -8.32 -9.00
N ASN A 82 -21.81 -8.25 -7.70
CA ASN A 82 -20.95 -9.24 -7.05
C ASN A 82 -21.63 -10.62 -7.03
N PRO A 83 -20.88 -11.71 -7.26
CA PRO A 83 -21.40 -13.05 -7.04
C PRO A 83 -21.78 -13.24 -5.56
N ASN A 84 -22.64 -14.21 -5.29
CA ASN A 84 -22.97 -14.63 -3.93
C ASN A 84 -21.83 -15.48 -3.35
N TYR A 85 -20.70 -14.84 -3.06
CA TYR A 85 -19.54 -15.49 -2.49
C TYR A 85 -19.73 -15.78 -0.99
N THR A 86 -19.17 -16.89 -0.51
CA THR A 86 -19.24 -17.31 0.90
C THR A 86 -17.92 -17.12 1.67
N SER A 87 -16.85 -16.75 0.96
CA SER A 87 -15.50 -16.56 1.51
C SER A 87 -14.85 -15.33 0.87
N THR A 88 -13.53 -15.29 0.70
CA THR A 88 -12.84 -14.15 0.06
C THR A 88 -13.21 -14.05 -1.43
N TYR A 89 -13.53 -12.84 -1.88
CA TYR A 89 -13.78 -12.51 -3.27
C TYR A 89 -12.79 -11.45 -3.76
N THR A 90 -12.29 -11.61 -4.99
CA THR A 90 -11.35 -10.68 -5.62
C THR A 90 -11.96 -10.15 -6.90
N PHE A 91 -11.76 -8.86 -7.19
CA PHE A 91 -12.29 -8.20 -8.38
C PHE A 91 -11.37 -7.06 -8.82
N LYS A 92 -11.48 -6.62 -10.07
CA LYS A 92 -10.77 -5.44 -10.56
C LYS A 92 -11.36 -4.18 -9.93
N ASN A 93 -10.52 -3.37 -9.28
CA ASN A 93 -10.95 -2.08 -8.72
C ASN A 93 -11.63 -1.24 -9.81
N ASP A 94 -12.84 -0.75 -9.52
CA ASP A 94 -13.63 0.08 -10.46
C ASP A 94 -12.98 1.45 -10.72
N PHE A 95 -12.15 1.91 -9.79
CA PHE A 95 -11.37 3.15 -9.89
C PHE A 95 -9.87 2.83 -9.73
N PRO A 96 -9.25 2.15 -10.72
CA PRO A 96 -7.87 1.71 -10.59
C PRO A 96 -6.90 2.90 -10.66
N ALA A 97 -5.97 2.99 -9.70
CA ALA A 97 -4.93 4.03 -9.69
C ALA A 97 -3.94 3.89 -10.87
N LEU A 98 -3.82 2.67 -11.43
CA LEU A 98 -2.98 2.37 -12.57
C LEU A 98 -3.83 1.77 -13.69
N VAL A 99 -3.72 2.32 -14.90
CA VAL A 99 -4.35 1.76 -16.10
C VAL A 99 -3.30 1.05 -16.95
N SER A 100 -3.64 -0.13 -17.46
CA SER A 100 -2.74 -0.81 -18.41
C SER A 100 -2.70 -0.03 -19.73
N LEU A 101 -1.50 0.36 -20.16
CA LEU A 101 -1.25 1.02 -21.44
C LEU A 101 -1.37 0.03 -22.62
N GLN A 102 -2.50 -0.67 -22.75
CA GLN A 102 -2.67 -1.66 -23.82
C GLN A 102 -2.96 -1.00 -25.19
N LEU A 103 -3.47 0.24 -25.20
CA LEU A 103 -3.96 0.89 -26.42
C LEU A 103 -2.84 1.44 -27.33
N TRP A 104 -1.68 1.82 -26.79
CA TRP A 104 -0.60 2.38 -27.60
C TRP A 104 0.16 1.31 -28.40
N PHE A 105 0.35 0.11 -27.85
CA PHE A 105 1.02 -0.98 -28.56
C PHE A 105 0.22 -1.48 -29.77
N TYR A 106 -1.11 -1.56 -29.65
CA TYR A 106 -1.97 -2.06 -30.74
C TYR A 106 -2.06 -1.08 -31.91
N VAL A 107 -2.03 0.24 -31.64
CA VAL A 107 -2.03 1.27 -32.69
C VAL A 107 -0.67 1.36 -33.38
N PHE A 108 0.44 1.31 -32.63
CA PHE A 108 1.78 1.41 -33.23
C PHE A 108 2.13 0.21 -34.13
N GLN A 109 1.75 -1.02 -33.75
CA GLN A 109 1.98 -2.21 -34.59
C GLN A 109 1.12 -2.22 -35.86
N ARG A 110 -0.01 -1.52 -35.90
CA ARG A 110 -0.88 -1.45 -37.07
C ARG A 110 -0.46 -0.37 -38.07
N ILE A 111 0.22 0.68 -37.61
CA ILE A 111 0.68 1.80 -38.47
C ILE A 111 2.05 1.49 -39.11
N HIS A 112 2.90 0.67 -38.49
CA HIS A 112 4.21 0.29 -39.05
C HIS A 112 4.51 -1.21 -38.89
N PRO A 113 3.97 -2.10 -39.75
CA PRO A 113 4.19 -3.54 -39.66
C PRO A 113 5.63 -4.01 -40.00
N PHE A 114 6.54 -3.11 -40.39
CA PHE A 114 7.87 -3.47 -40.95
C PHE A 114 9.10 -2.97 -40.17
N ALA A 115 8.94 -2.29 -39.03
CA ALA A 115 10.08 -1.62 -38.38
C ALA A 115 10.96 -2.52 -37.48
N TYR A 116 10.67 -3.82 -37.34
CA TYR A 116 11.44 -4.73 -36.48
C TYR A 116 11.86 -6.01 -37.21
N ALA A 117 12.61 -5.85 -38.32
CA ALA A 117 13.26 -6.98 -39.01
C ALA A 117 14.79 -6.81 -39.17
N VAL A 118 15.42 -5.88 -38.43
CA VAL A 118 16.89 -5.73 -38.43
C VAL A 118 17.37 -5.67 -37.00
N GLY A 119 17.79 -6.83 -36.45
CA GLY A 119 18.31 -6.92 -35.09
C GLY A 119 18.41 -8.32 -34.50
N ALA A 120 18.00 -9.36 -35.22
CA ALA A 120 18.16 -10.76 -34.81
C ALA A 120 19.06 -11.52 -35.80
N LEU A 121 20.32 -11.10 -35.94
CA LEU A 121 21.38 -11.97 -36.47
C LEU A 121 22.77 -11.46 -36.03
N VAL A 122 23.05 -11.52 -34.73
CA VAL A 122 24.42 -11.69 -34.18
C VAL A 122 24.34 -12.61 -32.97
N LYS A 123 24.19 -13.90 -33.24
CA LYS A 123 24.92 -15.05 -32.68
C LYS A 123 24.31 -16.33 -33.21
#